data_AF-A0A7C4BB18-F1
#
_entry.id   AF-A0A7C4BB18-F1
#
_cell.length_a   1.000
_cell.length_b   1.000
_cell.length_c   1.000
_cell.angle_alpha   90.00
_cell.angle_beta   90.00
_cell.angle_gamma   90.00
#
_symmetry.space_group_name_H-M   'P 1'
#
loop_
_entity.id
_entity.type
_entity.pdbx_description
1 polymer ?
#
loop_
_entity_poly.entity_id
_entity_poly.type
_entity_poly.pdbx_seq_one_letter_code
_entity_poly.pdbx_strand_id
1 'polypeptide(L)'
;MERRHEYKTSLWVDWCPGCGNFGILTAVIKAFEELGLDPSKTVIVSGIGCSGKIAHFVNVNGVHALHGRAIPFAMGIKLANPNLTVIVHGGDGDLLGIGAGHFVALGRRNIDIVVVMHNNGVYGLTKGQASPTLPLGVKTKALARPNIQQAVNPVLLALSSGFTFVARGYAFNGVHLKELIKMAIKHRGAAFIDVLQPCITFNDVYTAEFYRKVVYELDEDPNWDPIVRKPDEAKEKLLKAIEKGLEWADRIPIGVFYVNEHVPTFEERLNKRAHRYPSTNPANSVIEVGGKPTLSQQEFEELFKEYIITVEK
;
A
#
# COMPACT_ATOMS: atom_id res chain seq x y z
N MET A 1 -0.04 -29.00 -17.13
CA MET A 1 -0.37 -27.59 -16.84
C MET A 1 -0.77 -27.55 -15.37
N GLU A 2 0.18 -27.22 -14.49
CA GLU A 2 -0.03 -27.26 -13.04
C GLU A 2 -1.14 -26.29 -12.61
N ARG A 3 -1.90 -26.68 -11.58
CA ARG A 3 -3.09 -25.96 -11.11
C ARG A 3 -2.74 -24.49 -10.84
N ARG A 4 -3.30 -23.57 -11.63
CA ARG A 4 -3.35 -22.14 -11.29
C ARG A 4 -3.96 -22.03 -9.89
N HIS A 5 -3.25 -21.40 -8.96
CA HIS A 5 -3.79 -21.16 -7.62
C HIS A 5 -5.13 -20.43 -7.73
N GLU A 6 -6.14 -20.87 -6.98
CA GLU A 6 -7.42 -20.18 -6.89
C GLU A 6 -7.29 -19.06 -5.87
N TYR A 7 -7.18 -17.80 -6.32
CA TYR A 7 -7.01 -16.63 -5.44
C TYR A 7 -8.34 -16.05 -4.93
N LYS A 8 -9.47 -16.69 -5.23
CA LYS A 8 -10.78 -16.30 -4.70
C LYS A 8 -11.12 -17.16 -3.49
N THR A 9 -11.67 -16.54 -2.45
CA THR A 9 -12.26 -17.29 -1.34
C THR A 9 -13.71 -17.66 -1.64
N SER A 10 -14.27 -18.58 -0.86
CA SER A 10 -15.70 -18.94 -0.93
C SER A 10 -16.60 -17.99 -0.14
N LEU A 11 -16.05 -16.92 0.46
CA LEU A 11 -16.81 -15.98 1.26
C LEU A 11 -17.66 -15.06 0.37
N TRP A 12 -18.83 -14.69 0.87
CA TRP A 12 -19.69 -13.74 0.18
C TRP A 12 -19.08 -12.34 0.21
N VAL A 13 -18.89 -11.75 -0.98
CA VAL A 13 -18.40 -10.38 -1.13
C VAL A 13 -19.56 -9.40 -0.86
N ASP A 14 -19.59 -8.87 0.35
CA ASP A 14 -20.71 -8.08 0.90
C ASP A 14 -20.66 -6.57 0.56
N TRP A 15 -19.94 -6.20 -0.51
CA TRP A 15 -19.95 -4.83 -1.01
C TRP A 15 -21.23 -4.51 -1.79
N CYS A 16 -21.62 -3.24 -1.77
CA CYS A 16 -22.80 -2.78 -2.53
C CYS A 16 -22.65 -3.09 -4.03
N PRO A 17 -23.71 -3.56 -4.71
CA PRO A 17 -23.67 -3.79 -6.15
C PRO A 17 -23.20 -2.54 -6.91
N GLY A 18 -22.20 -2.70 -7.78
CA GLY A 18 -21.59 -1.58 -8.52
C GLY A 18 -20.51 -0.80 -7.75
N CYS A 19 -20.14 -1.20 -6.53
CA CYS A 19 -19.00 -0.63 -5.83
C CYS A 19 -17.69 -0.82 -6.62
N GLY A 20 -16.87 0.22 -6.73
CA GLY A 20 -15.57 0.12 -7.41
C GLY A 20 -14.59 -0.88 -6.78
N ASN A 21 -14.78 -1.27 -5.51
CA ASN A 21 -13.94 -2.30 -4.88
C ASN A 21 -13.95 -3.65 -5.62
N PHE A 22 -15.03 -4.00 -6.32
CA PHE A 22 -15.06 -5.19 -7.18
C PHE A 22 -14.03 -5.13 -8.31
N GLY A 23 -13.81 -3.94 -8.88
CA GLY A 23 -12.79 -3.70 -9.89
C GLY A 23 -11.37 -3.88 -9.34
N ILE A 24 -11.11 -3.33 -8.15
CA ILE A 24 -9.84 -3.51 -7.43
C ILE A 24 -9.59 -4.99 -7.12
N LEU A 25 -10.57 -5.69 -6.52
CA LEU A 25 -10.47 -7.11 -6.21
C LEU A 25 -10.15 -7.95 -7.46
N THR A 26 -10.82 -7.67 -8.57
CA THR A 26 -10.58 -8.37 -9.84
C THR A 26 -9.17 -8.10 -10.37
N ALA A 27 -8.70 -6.85 -10.31
CA ALA A 27 -7.36 -6.48 -10.74
C ALA A 27 -6.27 -7.13 -9.88
N VAL A 28 -6.45 -7.18 -8.56
CA VAL A 28 -5.55 -7.85 -7.61
C VAL A 28 -5.44 -9.34 -7.91
N ILE A 29 -6.58 -10.04 -8.03
CA ILE A 29 -6.59 -11.48 -8.34
C ILE A 29 -5.86 -11.76 -9.65
N LYS A 30 -6.17 -11.02 -10.71
CA LYS A 30 -5.51 -11.21 -12.01
C LYS A 30 -4.02 -10.89 -11.96
N ALA A 31 -3.62 -9.88 -11.21
CA ALA A 31 -2.21 -9.55 -11.03
C ALA A 31 -1.48 -10.70 -10.33
N PHE A 32 -2.06 -11.30 -9.30
CA PHE A 32 -1.45 -12.44 -8.59
C PHE A 32 -1.36 -13.68 -9.48
N GLU A 33 -2.41 -13.97 -10.25
CA GLU A 33 -2.44 -15.06 -11.24
C GLU A 33 -1.35 -14.90 -12.31
N GLU A 34 -1.20 -13.70 -12.89
CA GLU A 34 -0.21 -13.44 -13.94
C GLU A 34 1.23 -13.39 -13.41
N LEU A 35 1.42 -13.03 -12.14
CA LEU A 35 2.73 -13.09 -11.48
C LEU A 35 3.06 -14.50 -10.95
N GLY A 36 2.08 -15.39 -10.86
CA GLY A 36 2.25 -16.72 -10.27
C GLY A 36 2.66 -16.66 -8.80
N LEU A 37 2.11 -15.71 -8.03
CA LEU A 37 2.49 -15.53 -6.62
C LEU A 37 2.08 -16.74 -5.78
N ASP A 38 3.01 -17.27 -4.99
CA ASP A 38 2.68 -18.32 -4.01
C ASP A 38 1.72 -17.75 -2.94
N PRO A 39 0.48 -18.25 -2.83
CA PRO A 39 -0.48 -17.76 -1.83
C PRO A 39 0.02 -17.88 -0.40
N SER A 40 0.84 -18.89 -0.10
CA SER A 40 1.38 -19.13 1.24
C SER A 40 2.47 -18.12 1.63
N LYS A 41 3.07 -17.44 0.65
CA LYS A 41 4.09 -16.39 0.83
C LYS A 41 3.58 -14.98 0.55
N THR A 42 2.31 -14.85 0.19
CA THR A 42 1.66 -13.57 -0.06
C THR A 42 0.82 -13.18 1.15
N VAL A 43 0.95 -11.94 1.61
CA VAL A 43 0.21 -11.40 2.74
C VAL A 43 -0.49 -10.13 2.34
N ILE A 44 -1.81 -10.11 2.47
CA ILE A 44 -2.61 -8.88 2.41
C ILE A 44 -2.84 -8.39 3.83
N VAL A 45 -2.40 -7.17 4.12
CA VAL A 45 -2.66 -6.49 5.39
C VAL A 45 -3.63 -5.36 5.12
N SER A 46 -4.79 -5.35 5.77
CA SER A 46 -5.82 -4.36 5.51
C SER A 46 -6.21 -3.54 6.73
N GLY A 47 -6.64 -2.31 6.50
CA GLY A 47 -7.19 -1.42 7.54
C GLY A 47 -8.68 -1.66 7.77
N ILE A 48 -9.38 -0.70 8.40
CA ILE A 48 -10.82 -0.79 8.65
C ILE A 48 -11.59 0.08 7.65
N GLY A 49 -12.63 -0.49 7.08
CA GLY A 49 -13.52 0.17 6.11
C GLY A 49 -14.11 -0.83 5.12
N CYS A 50 -14.90 -0.36 4.15
CA CYS A 50 -15.35 -1.22 3.06
C CYS A 50 -14.13 -1.81 2.32
N SER A 51 -13.12 -0.97 2.05
CA SER A 51 -11.84 -1.38 1.46
C SER A 51 -11.13 -2.47 2.26
N GLY A 52 -11.13 -2.36 3.59
CA GLY A 52 -10.48 -3.29 4.52
C GLY A 52 -10.89 -4.75 4.35
N LYS A 53 -12.13 -4.99 3.92
CA LYS A 53 -12.66 -6.34 3.76
C LYS A 53 -11.98 -7.17 2.66
N ILE A 54 -11.20 -6.55 1.77
CA ILE A 54 -10.52 -7.26 0.68
C ILE A 54 -9.61 -8.40 1.18
N ALA A 55 -9.04 -8.29 2.38
CA ALA A 55 -8.23 -9.34 2.99
C ALA A 55 -8.99 -10.67 3.21
N HIS A 56 -10.32 -10.64 3.24
CA HIS A 56 -11.16 -11.84 3.38
C HIS A 56 -11.55 -12.45 2.02
N PHE A 57 -11.42 -11.70 0.94
CA PHE A 57 -11.92 -12.10 -0.39
C PHE A 57 -10.84 -12.65 -1.31
N VAL A 58 -9.57 -12.47 -0.94
CA VAL A 58 -8.41 -12.99 -1.67
C VAL A 58 -7.83 -14.17 -0.89
N ASN A 59 -7.66 -15.31 -1.54
CA ASN A 59 -7.17 -16.55 -0.95
C ASN A 59 -5.63 -16.52 -0.81
N VAL A 60 -5.14 -15.68 0.09
CA VAL A 60 -3.75 -15.57 0.57
C VAL A 60 -3.78 -15.36 2.08
N ASN A 61 -2.63 -15.17 2.73
CA ASN A 61 -2.65 -14.82 4.15
C ASN A 61 -3.25 -13.41 4.35
N GLY A 62 -4.39 -13.32 5.04
CA GLY A 62 -5.08 -12.07 5.32
C GLY A 62 -4.87 -11.59 6.77
N VAL A 63 -4.44 -10.34 6.95
CA VAL A 63 -4.35 -9.66 8.25
C VAL A 63 -5.23 -8.42 8.23
N HIS A 64 -6.45 -8.53 8.77
CA HIS A 64 -7.37 -7.39 8.93
C HIS A 64 -7.04 -6.68 10.25
N ALA A 65 -6.27 -5.59 10.15
CA ALA A 65 -5.69 -4.87 11.27
C ALA A 65 -6.65 -3.82 11.88
N LEU A 66 -6.10 -2.94 12.72
CA LEU A 66 -6.84 -1.79 13.28
C LEU A 66 -6.92 -0.62 12.27
N HIS A 67 -7.87 0.28 12.50
CA HIS A 67 -8.09 1.44 11.63
C HIS A 67 -6.83 2.33 11.55
N GLY A 68 -6.31 2.50 10.32
CA GLY A 68 -5.08 3.21 10.00
C GLY A 68 -3.81 2.55 10.52
N ARG A 69 -3.85 1.25 10.87
CA ARG A 69 -2.69 0.49 11.38
C ARG A 69 -2.25 -0.64 10.45
N ALA A 70 -2.81 -0.73 9.24
CA ALA A 70 -2.37 -1.73 8.26
C ALA A 70 -0.87 -1.61 7.92
N ILE A 71 -0.39 -0.38 7.68
CA ILE A 71 1.02 -0.11 7.39
C ILE A 71 1.97 -0.59 8.51
N PRO A 72 1.82 -0.20 9.79
CA PRO A 72 2.74 -0.66 10.83
C PRO A 72 2.73 -2.19 11.01
N PHE A 73 1.57 -2.86 10.86
CA PHE A 73 1.52 -4.32 10.85
C PHE A 73 2.30 -4.91 9.67
N ALA A 74 2.09 -4.39 8.46
CA ALA A 74 2.79 -4.81 7.25
C ALA A 74 4.32 -4.63 7.36
N MET A 75 4.76 -3.51 7.93
CA MET A 75 6.19 -3.26 8.19
C MET A 75 6.78 -4.30 9.13
N GLY A 76 6.08 -4.66 10.22
CA GLY A 76 6.51 -5.71 11.13
C GLY A 76 6.63 -7.06 10.41
N ILE A 77 5.61 -7.43 9.62
CA ILE A 77 5.58 -8.69 8.86
C ILE A 77 6.75 -8.74 7.87
N LYS A 78 6.93 -7.71 7.04
CA LYS A 78 7.98 -7.67 6.02
C LYS A 78 9.39 -7.69 6.62
N LEU A 79 9.61 -6.96 7.72
CA LEU A 79 10.93 -6.92 8.36
C LEU A 79 11.24 -8.21 9.13
N ALA A 80 10.23 -8.86 9.71
CA ALA A 80 10.40 -10.16 10.37
C ALA A 80 10.68 -11.28 9.36
N ASN A 81 10.01 -11.26 8.20
CA ASN A 81 10.20 -12.23 7.13
C ASN A 81 10.24 -11.53 5.74
N PRO A 82 11.43 -11.11 5.26
CA PRO A 82 11.58 -10.38 4.01
C PRO A 82 11.21 -11.18 2.75
N ASN A 83 11.12 -12.51 2.87
CA ASN A 83 10.76 -13.40 1.76
C ASN A 83 9.26 -13.38 1.44
N LEU A 84 8.44 -12.69 2.24
CA LEU A 84 7.01 -12.51 1.99
C LEU A 84 6.76 -11.35 1.03
N THR A 85 5.81 -11.54 0.13
CA THR A 85 5.20 -10.45 -0.64
C THR A 85 4.12 -9.82 0.22
N VAL A 86 4.31 -8.57 0.66
CA VAL A 86 3.41 -7.89 1.60
C VAL A 86 2.73 -6.72 0.91
N ILE A 87 1.39 -6.74 0.92
CA ILE A 87 0.55 -5.76 0.22
C ILE A 87 -0.46 -5.19 1.20
N VAL A 88 -0.48 -3.87 1.31
CA VAL A 88 -1.39 -3.12 2.16
C VAL A 88 -2.61 -2.67 1.35
N HIS A 89 -3.80 -2.90 1.88
CA HIS A 89 -5.04 -2.34 1.36
C HIS A 89 -5.74 -1.46 2.40
N GLY A 90 -6.11 -0.24 2.03
CA GLY A 90 -6.81 0.66 2.94
C GLY A 90 -7.66 1.68 2.20
N GLY A 91 -8.66 2.24 2.89
CA GLY A 91 -9.43 3.37 2.36
C GLY A 91 -8.61 4.66 2.45
N ASP A 92 -8.99 5.65 1.64
CA ASP A 92 -8.47 7.02 1.75
C ASP A 92 -8.47 7.58 3.18
N GLY A 93 -9.56 7.43 3.92
CA GLY A 93 -9.62 7.88 5.31
C GLY A 93 -8.91 6.98 6.32
N ASP A 94 -8.74 5.70 6.01
CA ASP A 94 -7.91 4.79 6.83
C ASP A 94 -6.43 5.14 6.71
N LEU A 95 -5.93 5.32 5.48
CA LEU A 95 -4.52 5.55 5.20
C LEU A 95 -4.09 7.01 5.36
N LEU A 96 -4.94 7.97 4.98
CA LEU A 96 -4.60 9.40 4.97
C LEU A 96 -5.35 10.21 6.05
N GLY A 97 -6.29 9.60 6.76
CA GLY A 97 -6.89 10.18 7.96
C GLY A 97 -6.10 9.75 9.18
N ILE A 98 -6.61 8.75 9.89
CA ILE A 98 -5.98 8.24 11.12
C ILE A 98 -4.63 7.53 10.88
N GLY A 99 -4.38 7.03 9.66
CA GLY A 99 -3.13 6.36 9.26
C GLY A 99 -2.02 7.25 8.73
N ALA A 100 -2.26 8.56 8.54
CA ALA A 100 -1.37 9.44 7.77
C ALA A 100 0.08 9.45 8.27
N GLY A 101 0.27 9.45 9.60
CA GLY A 101 1.62 9.42 10.19
C GLY A 101 2.41 8.16 9.82
N HIS A 102 1.74 7.02 9.70
CA HIS A 102 2.37 5.76 9.29
C HIS A 102 2.64 5.72 7.79
N PHE A 103 1.76 6.32 6.98
CA PHE A 103 1.95 6.49 5.54
C PHE A 103 3.25 7.27 5.25
N VAL A 104 3.42 8.42 5.88
CA VAL A 104 4.66 9.23 5.78
C VAL A 104 5.87 8.43 6.26
N ALA A 105 5.72 7.67 7.35
CA ALA A 105 6.81 6.90 7.93
C ALA A 105 7.24 5.69 7.07
N LEU A 106 6.36 5.15 6.23
CA LEU A 106 6.69 4.11 5.25
C LEU A 106 7.53 4.69 4.11
N GLY A 107 7.10 5.81 3.52
CA GLY A 107 7.85 6.48 2.44
C GLY A 107 9.30 6.75 2.84
N ARG A 108 9.53 7.31 4.04
CA ARG A 108 10.88 7.59 4.56
C ARG A 108 11.75 6.34 4.72
N ARG A 109 11.15 5.21 5.10
CA ARG A 109 11.89 3.96 5.34
C ARG A 109 12.15 3.21 4.04
N ASN A 110 11.29 3.36 3.04
CA ASN A 110 11.35 2.64 1.77
C ASN A 110 11.40 1.11 1.97
N ILE A 111 10.55 0.59 2.86
CA ILE A 111 10.39 -0.87 3.05
C ILE A 111 9.70 -1.43 1.80
N ASP A 112 10.11 -2.61 1.34
CA ASP A 112 9.58 -3.30 0.16
C ASP A 112 8.13 -3.80 0.41
N ILE A 113 7.18 -2.87 0.32
CA ILE A 113 5.74 -3.04 0.57
C ILE A 113 4.98 -2.25 -0.48
N VAL A 114 3.92 -2.85 -1.01
CA VAL A 114 2.94 -2.16 -1.86
C VAL A 114 1.78 -1.64 -1.01
N VAL A 115 1.35 -0.41 -1.24
CA VAL A 115 0.15 0.19 -0.64
C VAL A 115 -0.85 0.51 -1.74
N VAL A 116 -2.00 -0.15 -1.73
CA VAL A 116 -3.12 0.11 -2.62
C VAL A 116 -4.21 0.83 -1.84
N MET A 117 -4.42 2.10 -2.17
CA MET A 117 -5.45 2.92 -1.53
C MET A 117 -6.72 2.95 -2.36
N HIS A 118 -7.84 2.69 -1.68
CA HIS A 118 -9.18 2.75 -2.23
C HIS A 118 -9.72 4.17 -2.02
N ASN A 119 -9.59 5.02 -3.04
CA ASN A 119 -9.92 6.44 -2.97
C ASN A 119 -11.33 6.70 -3.49
N ASN A 120 -12.27 6.94 -2.59
CA ASN A 120 -13.68 7.11 -2.93
C ASN A 120 -14.30 8.40 -2.37
N GLY A 121 -13.49 9.23 -1.70
CA GLY A 121 -13.87 10.51 -1.14
C GLY A 121 -14.72 10.40 0.14
N VAL A 122 -15.00 9.21 0.66
CA VAL A 122 -15.93 9.03 1.79
C VAL A 122 -15.58 7.86 2.72
N TYR A 123 -15.93 8.00 4.00
CA TYR A 123 -15.95 6.86 4.92
C TYR A 123 -17.20 5.99 4.67
N GLY A 124 -17.15 5.14 3.64
CA GLY A 124 -18.31 4.35 3.20
C GLY A 124 -18.90 3.45 4.30
N LEU A 125 -18.06 2.74 5.06
CA LEU A 125 -18.52 1.80 6.08
C LEU A 125 -19.28 2.49 7.23
N THR A 126 -18.92 3.74 7.54
CA THR A 126 -19.55 4.54 8.60
C THR A 126 -20.64 5.47 8.08
N LYS A 127 -21.15 5.21 6.87
CA LYS A 127 -22.27 5.92 6.21
C LYS A 127 -21.93 7.26 5.53
N GLY A 128 -20.70 7.43 5.05
CA GLY A 128 -20.41 8.39 3.98
C GLY A 128 -19.94 9.78 4.40
N GLN A 129 -19.35 9.92 5.59
CA GLN A 129 -18.67 11.17 5.99
C GLN A 129 -17.50 11.49 5.04
N ALA A 130 -17.12 12.76 4.92
CA ALA A 130 -16.05 13.20 4.04
C ALA A 130 -14.72 12.54 4.43
N SER A 131 -14.03 11.92 3.47
CA SER A 131 -12.65 11.45 3.68
C SER A 131 -11.66 12.61 3.44
N PRO A 132 -10.37 12.44 3.79
CA PRO A 132 -9.33 13.45 3.52
C PRO A 132 -9.11 13.76 2.05
N THR A 133 -9.62 12.97 1.11
CA THR A 133 -9.48 13.21 -0.34
C THR A 133 -10.67 13.96 -0.95
N LEU A 134 -11.74 14.18 -0.18
CA LEU A 134 -12.90 14.94 -0.66
C LEU A 134 -12.60 16.45 -0.64
N PRO A 135 -12.72 17.17 -1.78
CA PRO A 135 -12.39 18.59 -1.81
C PRO A 135 -13.31 19.48 -0.94
N LEU A 136 -12.78 20.64 -0.56
CA LEU A 136 -13.53 21.68 0.15
C LEU A 136 -14.77 22.08 -0.64
N GLY A 137 -15.90 22.26 0.04
CA GLY A 137 -17.15 22.70 -0.59
C GLY A 137 -17.90 21.60 -1.37
N VAL A 138 -17.28 20.44 -1.61
CA VAL A 138 -17.99 19.31 -2.23
C VAL A 138 -19.01 18.76 -1.22
N LYS A 139 -20.25 18.61 -1.67
CA LYS A 139 -21.34 18.02 -0.90
C LYS A 139 -21.85 16.77 -1.62
N THR A 140 -21.48 15.60 -1.12
CA THR A 140 -22.10 14.34 -1.56
C THR A 140 -23.50 14.20 -0.94
N LYS A 141 -24.34 13.31 -1.48
CA LYS A 141 -25.66 13.00 -0.91
C LYS A 141 -25.62 12.55 0.57
N ALA A 142 -24.51 11.98 1.01
CA ALA A 142 -24.33 11.54 2.40
C ALA A 142 -24.06 12.70 3.37
N LEU A 143 -23.57 13.84 2.87
CA LEU A 143 -23.24 15.00 3.70
C LEU A 143 -24.44 15.93 3.88
N ALA A 144 -24.75 16.28 5.13
CA ALA A 144 -25.80 17.25 5.43
C ALA A 144 -25.45 18.67 4.91
N ARG A 145 -24.17 19.03 4.95
CA ARG A 145 -23.62 20.31 4.52
C ARG A 145 -22.35 20.10 3.68
N PRO A 146 -21.96 21.05 2.83
CA PRO A 146 -20.69 20.99 2.11
C PRO A 146 -19.50 20.68 3.02
N ASN A 147 -18.54 19.90 2.51
CA ASN A 147 -17.31 19.61 3.23
C ASN A 147 -16.59 20.92 3.61
N ILE A 148 -16.08 20.99 4.84
CA ILE A 148 -15.40 22.17 5.40
C ILE A 148 -13.87 22.00 5.45
N GLN A 149 -13.36 20.85 5.01
CA GLN A 149 -11.93 20.52 5.02
C GLN A 149 -11.33 20.60 3.61
N GLN A 150 -10.08 21.03 3.52
CA GLN A 150 -9.29 20.93 2.29
C GLN A 150 -8.90 19.47 2.03
N ALA A 151 -8.84 19.08 0.75
CA ALA A 151 -8.38 17.76 0.37
C ALA A 151 -6.85 17.64 0.46
N VAL A 152 -6.39 16.47 0.88
CA VAL A 152 -5.01 16.03 0.76
C VAL A 152 -4.85 15.31 -0.58
N ASN A 153 -3.87 15.73 -1.38
CA ASN A 153 -3.53 15.04 -2.62
C ASN A 153 -2.66 13.80 -2.32
N PRO A 154 -3.14 12.58 -2.59
CA PRO A 154 -2.43 11.35 -2.23
C PRO A 154 -1.10 11.18 -2.97
N VAL A 155 -1.07 11.54 -4.25
CA VAL A 155 0.14 11.44 -5.10
C VAL A 155 1.21 12.37 -4.57
N LEU A 156 0.88 13.63 -4.30
CA LEU A 156 1.82 14.60 -3.74
C LEU A 156 2.29 14.21 -2.34
N LEU A 157 1.40 13.71 -1.49
CA LEU A 157 1.78 13.24 -0.15
C LEU A 157 2.75 12.05 -0.24
N ALA A 158 2.51 11.11 -1.16
CA ALA A 158 3.41 9.98 -1.38
C ALA A 158 4.80 10.43 -1.86
N LEU A 159 4.84 11.29 -2.89
CA LEU A 159 6.07 11.85 -3.44
C LEU A 159 6.87 12.62 -2.38
N SER A 160 6.21 13.51 -1.62
CA SER A 160 6.85 14.29 -0.55
C SER A 160 7.26 13.44 0.66
N SER A 161 6.59 12.32 0.91
CA SER A 161 6.96 11.37 1.96
C SER A 161 8.16 10.49 1.60
N GLY A 162 8.54 10.45 0.32
CA GLY A 162 9.67 9.67 -0.18
C GLY A 162 9.33 8.27 -0.70
N PHE A 163 8.06 8.01 -1.09
CA PHE A 163 7.74 6.78 -1.83
C PHE A 163 8.54 6.72 -3.13
N THR A 164 9.04 5.53 -3.46
CA THR A 164 9.93 5.32 -4.61
C THR A 164 9.22 4.75 -5.83
N PHE A 165 7.98 4.31 -5.66
CA PHE A 165 7.03 4.06 -6.75
C PHE A 165 5.72 4.74 -6.41
N VAL A 166 5.22 5.59 -7.30
CA VAL A 166 3.94 6.29 -7.12
C VAL A 166 3.13 6.18 -8.39
N ALA A 167 1.90 5.67 -8.29
CA ALA A 167 0.96 5.53 -9.39
C ALA A 167 -0.45 5.96 -8.97
N ARG A 168 -1.29 6.29 -9.97
CA ARG A 168 -2.74 6.42 -9.80
C ARG A 168 -3.44 5.48 -10.78
N GLY A 169 -4.41 4.72 -10.31
CA GLY A 169 -5.23 3.83 -11.15
C GLY A 169 -6.71 4.18 -11.06
N TYR A 170 -7.52 3.55 -11.91
CA TYR A 170 -8.97 3.67 -11.89
C TYR A 170 -9.63 2.30 -11.79
N ALA A 171 -10.52 2.11 -10.82
CA ALA A 171 -11.13 0.82 -10.52
C ALA A 171 -11.92 0.21 -11.69
N PHE A 172 -12.46 1.03 -12.60
CA PHE A 172 -13.18 0.54 -13.78
C PHE A 172 -12.32 0.49 -15.06
N ASN A 173 -11.01 0.76 -14.97
CA ASN A 173 -10.03 0.39 -16.00
C ASN A 173 -9.20 -0.80 -15.50
N GLY A 174 -9.83 -1.98 -15.47
CA GLY A 174 -9.28 -3.16 -14.79
C GLY A 174 -7.99 -3.72 -15.40
N VAL A 175 -7.77 -3.56 -16.71
CA VAL A 175 -6.53 -4.01 -17.37
C VAL A 175 -5.36 -3.12 -16.94
N HIS A 176 -5.53 -1.80 -17.02
CA HIS A 176 -4.53 -0.83 -16.61
C HIS A 176 -4.19 -0.96 -15.12
N LEU A 177 -5.21 -1.01 -14.25
CA LEU A 177 -5.01 -1.17 -12.81
C LEU A 177 -4.25 -2.46 -12.45
N LYS A 178 -4.55 -3.57 -13.13
CA LYS A 178 -3.84 -4.84 -12.95
C LYS A 178 -2.35 -4.69 -13.29
N GLU A 179 -2.01 -4.01 -14.39
CA GLU A 179 -0.60 -3.77 -14.75
C GLU A 179 0.10 -2.85 -13.74
N LEU A 180 -0.57 -1.80 -13.23
CA LEU A 180 -0.03 -0.96 -12.15
C LEU A 180 0.30 -1.78 -10.89
N ILE A 181 -0.61 -2.67 -10.48
CA ILE A 181 -0.40 -3.56 -9.32
C ILE A 181 0.80 -4.49 -9.57
N LYS A 182 0.92 -5.06 -10.77
CA LYS A 182 2.07 -5.92 -11.13
C LYS A 182 3.39 -5.15 -11.07
N MET A 183 3.42 -3.93 -11.60
CA MET A 183 4.61 -3.07 -11.55
C MET A 183 4.97 -2.71 -10.11
N ALA A 184 3.99 -2.36 -9.27
CA ALA A 184 4.22 -2.05 -7.87
C ALA A 184 4.75 -3.26 -7.07
N ILE A 185 4.26 -4.47 -7.33
CA ILE A 185 4.74 -5.70 -6.65
C ILE A 185 6.18 -6.05 -7.07
N LYS A 186 6.56 -5.73 -8.31
CA LYS A 186 7.93 -5.97 -8.81
C LYS A 186 8.92 -4.88 -8.40
N HIS A 187 8.43 -3.70 -8.04
CA HIS A 187 9.25 -2.56 -7.66
C HIS A 187 10.01 -2.84 -6.36
N ARG A 188 11.31 -2.54 -6.33
CA ARG A 188 12.12 -2.69 -5.11
C ARG A 188 11.98 -1.46 -4.20
N GLY A 189 11.02 -1.48 -3.28
CA GLY A 189 10.83 -0.44 -2.26
C GLY A 189 9.37 -0.14 -1.93
N ALA A 190 9.13 0.99 -1.26
CA ALA A 190 7.78 1.40 -0.91
C ALA A 190 7.04 1.89 -2.16
N ALA A 191 6.03 1.13 -2.58
CA ALA A 191 5.18 1.43 -3.73
C ALA A 191 3.79 1.88 -3.28
N PHE A 192 3.26 2.92 -3.92
CA PHE A 192 1.93 3.45 -3.64
C PHE A 192 1.09 3.54 -4.91
N ILE A 193 -0.15 3.06 -4.83
CA ILE A 193 -1.17 3.20 -5.87
C ILE A 193 -2.40 3.88 -5.27
N ASP A 194 -2.68 5.11 -5.71
CA ASP A 194 -3.94 5.81 -5.48
C ASP A 194 -4.99 5.28 -6.46
N VAL A 195 -5.98 4.49 -6.01
CA VAL A 195 -7.00 3.95 -6.91
C VAL A 195 -8.29 4.74 -6.81
N LEU A 196 -8.61 5.50 -7.86
CA LEU A 196 -9.90 6.18 -8.03
C LEU A 196 -11.01 5.11 -8.06
N GLN A 197 -11.87 5.11 -7.05
CA GLN A 197 -12.79 4.03 -6.76
C GLN A 197 -14.19 4.60 -6.45
N PRO A 198 -15.14 4.57 -7.40
CA PRO A 198 -16.48 5.09 -7.13
C PRO A 198 -17.21 4.38 -5.98
N CYS A 199 -17.84 5.16 -5.09
CA CYS A 199 -18.73 4.68 -4.02
C CYS A 199 -20.18 5.03 -4.34
N ILE A 200 -20.84 4.14 -5.09
CA ILE A 200 -22.21 4.33 -5.62
C ILE A 200 -23.27 4.63 -4.53
N THR A 201 -23.05 4.12 -3.32
CA THR A 201 -24.00 4.25 -2.21
C THR A 201 -23.98 5.64 -1.57
N PHE A 202 -22.84 6.33 -1.52
CA PHE A 202 -22.67 7.56 -0.72
C PHE A 202 -22.07 8.74 -1.47
N ASN A 203 -21.22 8.51 -2.48
CA ASN A 203 -20.60 9.57 -3.27
C ASN A 203 -21.19 9.61 -4.68
N ASP A 204 -22.15 10.50 -4.87
CA ASP A 204 -22.86 10.78 -6.12
C ASP A 204 -22.21 11.88 -6.97
N VAL A 205 -21.09 12.45 -6.51
CA VAL A 205 -20.31 13.46 -7.26
C VAL A 205 -19.25 12.75 -8.11
N TYR A 206 -18.39 11.97 -7.46
CA TYR A 206 -17.30 11.25 -8.11
C TYR A 206 -17.75 9.86 -8.58
N THR A 207 -18.63 9.85 -9.58
CA THR A 207 -19.25 8.64 -10.13
C THR A 207 -18.37 7.94 -11.16
N ALA A 208 -18.78 6.74 -11.59
CA ALA A 208 -18.15 6.07 -12.71
C ALA A 208 -18.20 6.92 -13.99
N GLU A 209 -19.33 7.59 -14.25
CA GLU A 209 -19.50 8.46 -15.42
C GLU A 209 -18.57 9.68 -15.36
N PHE A 210 -18.44 10.31 -14.17
CA PHE A 210 -17.50 11.41 -13.97
C PHE A 210 -16.09 11.00 -14.36
N TYR A 211 -15.56 9.93 -13.75
CA TYR A 211 -14.18 9.52 -13.99
C TYR A 211 -13.93 9.11 -15.45
N ARG A 212 -14.86 8.39 -16.10
CA ARG A 212 -14.72 8.01 -17.52
C ARG A 212 -14.51 9.19 -18.47
N LYS A 213 -15.00 10.37 -18.13
CA LYS A 213 -14.88 11.58 -18.96
C LYS A 213 -13.55 12.31 -18.78
N VAL A 214 -12.92 12.17 -17.61
CA VAL A 214 -11.80 13.02 -17.20
C VAL A 214 -10.48 12.28 -17.01
N VAL A 215 -10.50 10.94 -16.83
CA VAL A 215 -9.24 10.18 -16.70
C VAL A 215 -8.55 10.03 -18.05
N TYR A 216 -7.22 10.12 -18.06
CA TYR A 216 -6.38 9.79 -19.22
C TYR A 216 -5.11 9.09 -18.75
N GLU A 217 -4.55 8.22 -19.59
CA GLU A 217 -3.36 7.43 -19.26
C GLU A 217 -2.11 8.24 -19.56
N LEU A 218 -1.22 8.41 -18.57
CA LEU A 218 0.09 9.02 -18.76
C LEU A 218 0.95 8.22 -19.76
N ASP A 219 0.70 6.92 -19.87
CA ASP A 219 1.40 6.01 -20.78
C ASP A 219 1.11 6.31 -22.27
N GLU A 220 0.07 7.10 -22.57
CA GLU A 220 -0.25 7.57 -23.93
C GLU A 220 0.60 8.78 -24.37
N ASP A 221 1.23 9.50 -23.42
CA ASP A 221 2.13 10.60 -23.74
C ASP A 221 3.54 10.06 -24.03
N PRO A 222 4.03 10.12 -25.29
CA PRO A 222 5.34 9.57 -25.65
C PRO A 222 6.51 10.32 -25.00
N ASN A 223 6.27 11.51 -24.42
CA ASN A 223 7.28 12.27 -23.71
C ASN A 223 7.25 12.02 -22.19
N TRP A 224 6.28 11.24 -21.71
CA TRP A 224 6.19 10.88 -20.31
C TRP A 224 7.15 9.74 -19.98
N ASP A 225 8.08 10.00 -19.06
CA ASP A 225 9.04 9.01 -18.60
C ASP A 225 9.22 9.15 -17.08
N PRO A 226 8.57 8.29 -16.27
CA PRO A 226 8.57 8.39 -14.82
C PRO A 226 9.79 7.70 -14.17
N ILE A 227 10.64 7.03 -14.96
CA ILE A 227 11.69 6.15 -14.45
C ILE A 227 13.00 6.93 -14.27
N VAL A 228 13.52 6.93 -13.04
CA VAL A 228 14.84 7.45 -12.71
C VAL A 228 15.89 6.41 -13.09
N ARG A 229 16.59 6.61 -14.20
CA ARG A 229 17.65 5.67 -14.66
C ARG A 229 19.00 6.02 -14.06
N LYS A 230 19.22 7.29 -13.74
CA LYS A 230 20.43 7.78 -13.06
C LYS A 230 20.06 8.63 -11.84
N PRO A 231 20.85 8.58 -10.73
CA PRO A 231 20.52 9.32 -9.51
C PRO A 231 20.36 10.84 -9.67
N ASP A 232 21.07 11.46 -10.61
CA ASP A 232 21.01 12.89 -10.91
C ASP A 232 19.70 13.34 -11.58
N GLU A 233 18.98 12.42 -12.25
CA GLU A 233 17.66 12.68 -12.86
C GLU A 233 16.53 12.74 -11.82
N ALA A 234 16.77 12.20 -10.61
CA ALA A 234 15.71 11.98 -9.60
C ALA A 234 14.92 13.26 -9.27
N LYS A 235 15.62 14.38 -9.12
CA LYS A 235 14.98 15.66 -8.79
C LYS A 235 14.09 16.17 -9.93
N GLU A 236 14.54 16.08 -11.17
CA GLU A 236 13.76 16.52 -12.33
C GLU A 236 12.50 15.68 -12.50
N LYS A 237 12.65 14.34 -12.43
CA LYS A 237 11.53 13.40 -12.53
C LYS A 237 10.51 13.61 -11.42
N LEU A 238 10.96 13.87 -10.19
CA LEU A 238 10.10 14.18 -9.06
C LEU A 238 9.28 15.47 -9.29
N LEU A 239 9.89 16.53 -9.83
CA LEU A 239 9.18 17.78 -10.11
C LEU A 239 8.11 17.60 -11.20
N LYS A 240 8.42 16.87 -12.27
CA LYS A 240 7.45 16.50 -13.32
C LYS A 240 6.31 15.65 -12.76
N ALA A 241 6.61 14.71 -11.87
CA ALA A 241 5.61 13.89 -11.17
C ALA A 241 4.68 14.74 -10.29
N ILE A 242 5.21 15.75 -9.60
CA ILE A 242 4.42 16.69 -8.79
C ILE A 242 3.50 17.53 -9.69
N GLU A 243 4.02 18.07 -10.80
CA GLU A 243 3.24 18.84 -11.77
C GLU A 243 2.07 18.03 -12.31
N LYS A 244 2.32 16.80 -12.79
CA LYS A 244 1.25 15.88 -13.21
C LYS A 244 0.31 15.51 -12.07
N GLY A 245 0.83 15.28 -10.87
CA GLY A 245 0.03 14.93 -9.70
C GLY A 245 -0.96 16.02 -9.27
N LEU A 246 -0.70 17.29 -9.65
CA LEU A 246 -1.57 18.44 -9.39
C LEU A 246 -2.74 18.58 -10.37
N GLU A 247 -2.70 17.92 -11.53
CA GLU A 247 -3.81 17.93 -12.48
C GLU A 247 -5.06 17.29 -11.84
N TRP A 248 -6.16 18.04 -11.83
CA TRP A 248 -7.45 17.64 -11.27
C TRP A 248 -8.61 18.37 -11.96
N ALA A 249 -9.83 17.89 -11.73
CA ALA A 249 -11.09 18.38 -12.32
C ALA A 249 -11.26 18.10 -13.82
N ASP A 250 -10.63 18.88 -14.70
CA ASP A 250 -10.86 18.78 -16.15
C ASP A 250 -10.21 17.54 -16.76
N ARG A 251 -9.02 17.20 -16.26
CA ARG A 251 -8.27 16.01 -16.63
C ARG A 251 -7.59 15.44 -15.39
N ILE A 252 -7.65 14.13 -15.24
CA ILE A 252 -7.05 13.40 -14.12
C ILE A 252 -6.10 12.34 -14.68
N PRO A 253 -4.78 12.50 -14.53
CA PRO A 253 -3.84 11.50 -14.99
C PRO A 253 -3.94 10.23 -14.17
N ILE A 254 -3.97 9.08 -14.86
CA ILE A 254 -3.74 7.74 -14.31
C ILE A 254 -2.48 7.15 -14.97
N GLY A 255 -1.79 6.25 -14.30
CA GLY A 255 -0.48 5.74 -14.73
C GLY A 255 0.56 5.83 -13.64
N VAL A 256 1.81 5.57 -14.01
CA VAL A 256 2.96 5.68 -13.11
C VAL A 256 3.48 7.11 -13.14
N PHE A 257 3.56 7.75 -11.97
CA PHE A 257 4.04 9.11 -11.80
C PHE A 257 5.55 9.16 -11.59
N TYR A 258 6.10 8.19 -10.85
CA TYR A 258 7.50 8.21 -10.43
C TYR A 258 7.98 6.81 -10.07
N VAL A 259 9.18 6.44 -10.50
CA VAL A 259 9.90 5.21 -10.12
C VAL A 259 11.37 5.53 -9.87
N ASN A 260 11.89 5.19 -8.68
CA ASN A 260 13.29 5.38 -8.33
C ASN A 260 13.83 4.23 -7.46
N GLU A 261 14.45 3.24 -8.10
CA GLU A 261 15.05 2.08 -7.42
C GLU A 261 16.47 2.35 -6.90
N HIS A 262 17.07 3.52 -7.16
CA HIS A 262 18.39 3.90 -6.65
C HIS A 262 18.39 4.17 -5.14
N VAL A 263 17.20 4.41 -4.55
CA VAL A 263 17.06 4.58 -3.11
C VAL A 263 17.12 3.19 -2.44
N PRO A 264 18.06 2.95 -1.50
CA PRO A 264 18.14 1.66 -0.82
C PRO A 264 16.87 1.42 0.00
N THR A 265 16.38 0.18 -0.02
CA THR A 265 15.28 -0.29 0.82
C THR A 265 15.68 -0.27 2.30
N PHE A 266 14.71 -0.38 3.21
CA PHE A 266 15.02 -0.50 4.64
C PHE A 266 15.78 -1.80 4.94
N GLU A 267 15.43 -2.87 4.24
CA GLU A 267 16.01 -4.20 4.30
C GLU A 267 17.52 -4.18 4.01
N GLU A 268 17.94 -3.45 2.97
CA GLU A 268 19.36 -3.30 2.64
C GLU A 268 20.09 -2.40 3.63
N ARG A 269 19.43 -1.36 4.15
CA ARG A 269 19.99 -0.55 5.24
C ARG A 269 20.17 -1.40 6.50
N LEU A 270 19.26 -2.34 6.76
CA LEU A 270 19.34 -3.27 7.89
C LEU A 270 20.47 -4.29 7.69
N ASN A 271 20.67 -4.82 6.49
CA ASN A 271 21.80 -5.72 6.16
C ASN A 271 23.17 -5.08 6.49
N LYS A 272 23.31 -3.76 6.33
CA LYS A 272 24.54 -3.03 6.72
C LYS A 272 24.83 -3.04 8.22
N ARG A 273 23.82 -3.29 9.07
CA ARG A 273 23.93 -3.34 10.53
C ARG A 273 23.84 -4.77 11.09
N ALA A 274 23.10 -5.63 10.40
CA ALA A 274 22.90 -7.03 10.74
C ALA A 274 23.24 -7.89 9.50
N HIS A 275 24.52 -8.22 9.33
CA HIS A 275 25.06 -8.82 8.10
C HIS A 275 24.44 -10.16 7.70
N ARG A 276 23.80 -10.87 8.64
CA ARG A 276 23.08 -12.12 8.35
C ARG A 276 21.69 -11.90 7.74
N TYR A 277 21.11 -10.72 7.88
CA TYR A 277 19.82 -10.38 7.26
C TYR A 277 20.02 -10.15 5.75
N PRO A 278 19.15 -10.64 4.83
CA PRO A 278 17.89 -11.33 5.10
C PRO A 278 17.98 -12.86 5.25
N SER A 279 19.16 -13.47 4.99
CA SER A 279 19.33 -14.93 5.02
C SER A 279 18.96 -15.56 6.37
N THR A 280 19.37 -14.94 7.47
CA THR A 280 18.87 -15.19 8.82
C THR A 280 18.10 -13.94 9.24
N ASN A 281 16.79 -14.09 9.40
CA ASN A 281 15.84 -13.05 9.79
C ASN A 281 15.06 -13.51 11.03
N PRO A 282 14.33 -12.61 11.71
CA PRO A 282 13.61 -12.96 12.93
C PRO A 282 12.68 -14.17 12.79
N ALA A 283 12.06 -14.39 11.63
CA ALA A 283 11.11 -15.48 11.41
C ALA A 283 11.74 -16.86 11.16
N ASN A 284 13.01 -16.92 10.75
CA ASN A 284 13.71 -18.20 10.50
C ASN A 284 14.90 -18.45 11.44
N SER A 285 15.10 -17.59 12.44
CA SER A 285 16.16 -17.75 13.43
C SER A 285 15.84 -18.91 14.37
N VAL A 286 16.80 -19.81 14.59
CA VAL A 286 16.67 -20.89 15.58
C VAL A 286 16.82 -20.29 16.98
N ILE A 287 15.71 -20.26 17.73
CA ILE A 287 15.68 -19.70 19.09
C ILE A 287 15.80 -20.76 20.19
N GLU A 288 15.59 -22.04 19.85
CA GLU A 288 15.73 -23.17 20.78
C GLU A 288 16.20 -24.44 20.08
N VAL A 289 16.84 -25.34 20.83
CA VAL A 289 17.19 -26.71 20.43
C VAL A 289 16.80 -27.66 21.55
N GLY A 290 15.86 -28.57 21.28
CA GLY A 290 15.39 -29.54 22.28
C GLY A 290 14.63 -28.89 23.44
N GLY A 291 13.90 -27.80 23.18
CA GLY A 291 13.14 -27.03 24.17
C GLY A 291 13.99 -26.11 25.04
N LYS A 292 15.29 -25.97 24.76
CA LYS A 292 16.20 -25.08 25.49
C LYS A 292 16.64 -23.92 24.59
N PRO A 293 16.70 -22.68 25.11
CA PRO A 293 17.19 -21.54 24.34
C PRO A 293 18.57 -21.80 23.72
N THR A 294 18.80 -21.27 22.51
CA THR A 294 20.11 -21.38 21.83
C THR A 294 21.22 -20.58 22.51
N LEU A 295 20.86 -19.58 23.33
CA LEU A 295 21.78 -18.84 24.18
C LEU A 295 21.59 -19.32 25.63
N SER A 296 22.59 -19.96 26.21
CA SER A 296 22.55 -20.37 27.62
C SER A 296 22.66 -19.17 28.56
N GLN A 297 22.20 -19.35 29.81
CA GLN A 297 22.35 -18.33 30.86
C GLN A 297 23.82 -17.95 31.06
N GLN A 298 24.73 -18.92 31.03
CA GLN A 298 26.17 -18.68 31.20
C GLN A 298 26.75 -17.87 30.03
N GLU A 299 26.38 -18.17 28.79
CA GLU A 299 26.80 -17.39 27.63
C GLU A 299 26.22 -15.98 27.65
N PHE A 300 24.96 -15.82 28.09
CA PHE A 300 24.35 -14.51 28.29
C PHE A 300 25.12 -13.70 29.34
N GLU A 301 25.41 -14.30 30.50
CA GLU A 301 26.16 -13.64 31.57
C GLU A 301 27.55 -13.22 31.11
N GLU A 302 28.25 -14.06 30.35
CA GLU A 302 29.56 -13.72 29.80
C GLU A 302 29.46 -12.59 28.76
N LEU A 303 28.46 -12.62 27.87
CA LEU A 303 28.27 -11.61 26.82
C LEU A 303 27.94 -10.23 27.41
N PHE A 304 27.19 -10.21 28.52
CA PHE A 304 26.73 -8.98 29.17
C PHE A 304 27.43 -8.68 30.50
N LYS A 305 28.56 -9.35 30.80
CA LYS A 305 29.23 -9.27 32.10
C LYS A 305 29.51 -7.85 32.59
N GLU A 306 29.84 -6.94 31.67
CA GLU A 306 30.15 -5.54 31.98
C GLU A 306 28.91 -4.72 32.37
N TYR A 307 27.72 -5.23 32.10
CA TYR A 307 26.43 -4.59 32.39
C TYR A 307 25.67 -5.26 33.55
N ILE A 308 26.18 -6.37 34.10
CA ILE A 308 25.53 -7.09 35.19
C ILE A 308 25.93 -6.44 36.52
N ILE A 309 24.93 -5.86 37.20
CA ILE A 309 25.09 -5.32 38.55
C ILE A 309 24.52 -6.33 39.54
N THR A 310 25.37 -6.87 40.41
CA THR A 310 24.93 -7.72 41.51
C THR A 310 24.29 -6.84 42.59
N VAL A 311 23.04 -7.12 42.92
CA VAL A 311 22.33 -6.46 44.03
C VAL A 311 22.25 -7.44 45.19
N GLU A 312 22.78 -7.07 46.36
CA GLU A 312 22.57 -7.83 47.60
C GLU A 312 21.09 -7.76 47.99
N LYS A 313 20.51 -8.91 48.36
CA LYS A 313 19.12 -9.05 48.79
C LYS A 313 18.95 -8.70 50.26
#